data_AF-A0A6P7SZV0-F1
#
_entry.id   AF-A0A6P7SZV0-F1
#
_cell.length_a   1.000
_cell.length_b   1.000
_cell.length_c   1.000
_cell.angle_alpha   90.00
_cell.angle_beta   90.00
_cell.angle_gamma   90.00
#
_symmetry.space_group_name_H-M   'P 1'
#
loop_
_entity.id
_entity.type
_entity.pdbx_description
1 polymer ?
#
loop_
_entity_poly.entity_id
_entity_poly.type
_entity_poly.pdbx_seq_one_letter_code
_entity_poly.pdbx_strand_id
1 'polypeptide(L)'
;MQNHNPDNILKYHQVGSYQLVTSSASKNTVNSTVGGIGFLLSSKASDTLLSIESISPRIMVLEIDGNPKTTLVCVYSPHNSSVADEIENFYTTLRSTIEQVPLHNFLVIAGDLNARLGPDETKFTFNSKTNRNGEMLKDFLEEFNLYTSNNSFMKPKGQLWTFESPLGDRAQIDYLIFRKKWRNSVKDSGSYSSFSSVGSDHRNVSATVKLSLRSSQKN
;
A
#
# COMPACT_ATOMS: atom_id res chain seq x y z
N MET A 1 24.13 -23.35 -10.46
CA MET A 1 23.46 -23.07 -11.74
C MET A 1 22.74 -21.74 -11.58
N GLN A 2 23.23 -20.71 -12.27
CA GLN A 2 22.61 -19.38 -12.26
C GLN A 2 21.33 -19.45 -13.11
N ASN A 3 20.16 -19.35 -12.47
CA ASN A 3 18.92 -19.17 -13.20
C ASN A 3 18.84 -17.72 -13.68
N HIS A 4 19.03 -17.56 -14.99
CA HIS A 4 18.65 -16.37 -15.73
C HIS A 4 17.13 -16.17 -15.57
N ASN A 5 16.68 -15.02 -15.04
CA ASN A 5 15.28 -14.61 -15.10
C ASN A 5 15.15 -13.48 -16.15
N PRO A 6 14.58 -13.72 -17.34
CA PRO A 6 14.71 -12.82 -18.50
C PRO A 6 13.89 -11.52 -18.48
N ASP A 7 12.99 -11.32 -17.50
CA ASP A 7 12.02 -10.22 -17.51
C ASP A 7 12.22 -9.24 -16.34
N ASN A 8 13.29 -8.46 -16.37
CA ASN A 8 13.50 -7.41 -15.36
C ASN A 8 12.52 -6.23 -15.63
N ILE A 9 11.25 -6.41 -15.23
CA ILE A 9 10.12 -5.46 -15.35
C ILE A 9 10.35 -4.18 -14.52
N LEU A 10 11.28 -4.24 -13.56
CA LEU A 10 11.63 -3.15 -12.67
C LEU A 10 12.59 -2.16 -13.32
N LYS A 11 12.26 -0.87 -13.22
CA LYS A 11 13.09 0.25 -13.65
C LYS A 11 13.57 1.03 -12.44
N TYR A 12 14.86 1.37 -12.44
CA TYR A 12 15.53 2.09 -11.36
C TYR A 12 15.89 3.49 -11.86
N HIS A 13 15.53 4.52 -11.10
CA HIS A 13 15.75 5.91 -11.44
C HIS A 13 16.32 6.65 -10.21
N GLN A 14 17.44 7.34 -10.38
CA GLN A 14 17.98 8.19 -9.33
C GLN A 14 17.28 9.55 -9.35
N VAL A 15 16.73 9.98 -8.22
CA VAL A 15 16.03 11.26 -8.05
C VAL A 15 16.65 12.02 -6.88
N GLY A 16 17.67 12.83 -7.17
CA GLY A 16 18.49 13.44 -6.13
C GLY A 16 19.15 12.37 -5.25
N SER A 17 18.96 12.45 -3.93
CA SER A 17 19.45 11.44 -2.97
C SER A 17 18.54 10.21 -2.83
N TYR A 18 17.41 10.17 -3.54
CA TYR A 18 16.44 9.09 -3.49
C TYR A 18 16.59 8.14 -4.67
N GLN A 19 16.24 6.88 -4.46
CA GLN A 19 16.14 5.87 -5.50
C GLN A 19 14.67 5.53 -5.73
N LEU A 20 14.18 5.81 -6.93
CA LEU A 20 12.86 5.41 -7.38
C LEU A 20 12.96 4.07 -8.10
N VAL A 21 12.17 3.09 -7.68
CA VAL A 21 12.02 1.81 -8.37
C VAL A 21 10.58 1.60 -8.76
N THR A 22 10.31 1.35 -10.05
CA THR A 22 8.96 1.23 -10.60
C THR A 22 8.78 -0.03 -11.41
N SER A 23 7.58 -0.62 -11.38
CA SER A 23 7.16 -1.65 -12.32
C SER A 23 6.47 -1.00 -13.52
N SER A 24 6.64 -1.60 -14.70
CA SER A 24 6.10 -1.06 -15.95
C SER A 24 4.57 -1.03 -15.92
N ALA A 25 3.99 0.09 -16.37
CA ALA A 25 2.55 0.22 -16.59
C ALA A 25 2.20 -0.12 -18.04
N SER A 26 1.06 -0.76 -18.28
CA SER A 26 0.48 -0.98 -19.61
C SER A 26 -0.87 -0.28 -19.73
N LYS A 27 -1.43 -0.15 -20.93
CA LYS A 27 -2.82 0.30 -21.10
C LYS A 27 -3.71 -0.91 -21.36
N ASN A 28 -4.89 -0.97 -20.74
CA ASN A 28 -5.89 -1.99 -21.07
C ASN A 28 -6.66 -1.63 -22.35
N THR A 29 -7.56 -2.52 -22.75
CA THR A 29 -8.43 -2.39 -23.94
C THR A 29 -9.35 -1.18 -23.93
N VAL A 30 -9.54 -0.53 -22.79
CA VAL A 30 -10.32 0.71 -22.64
C VAL A 30 -9.44 1.95 -22.38
N ASN A 31 -8.14 1.85 -22.71
CA ASN A 31 -7.13 2.92 -22.56
C ASN A 31 -6.84 3.39 -21.12
N SER A 32 -7.34 2.69 -20.11
CA SER A 32 -6.94 2.91 -18.71
C SER A 32 -5.55 2.34 -18.45
N THR A 33 -4.75 3.05 -17.69
CA THR A 33 -3.45 2.56 -17.22
C THR A 33 -3.65 1.38 -16.27
N VAL A 34 -2.97 0.28 -16.52
CA VAL A 34 -2.88 -0.92 -15.69
C VAL A 34 -1.50 -0.95 -15.05
N GLY A 35 -1.48 -1.01 -13.72
CA GLY A 35 -0.24 -0.98 -12.96
C GLY A 35 0.40 0.40 -12.89
N GLY A 36 1.73 0.44 -12.87
CA GLY A 36 2.47 1.66 -12.59
C GLY A 36 2.59 1.94 -11.10
N ILE A 37 3.24 1.01 -10.41
CA ILE A 37 3.52 1.09 -8.98
C ILE A 37 5.03 1.20 -8.75
N GLY A 38 5.42 1.70 -7.59
CA GLY A 38 6.84 1.81 -7.25
C GLY A 38 7.10 2.24 -5.83
N PHE A 39 8.37 2.13 -5.45
CA PHE A 39 8.91 2.60 -4.19
C PHE A 39 9.89 3.74 -4.43
N LEU A 40 9.77 4.80 -3.63
CA LEU A 40 10.77 5.86 -3.54
C LEU A 40 11.52 5.69 -2.22
N LEU A 41 12.81 5.40 -2.30
CA LEU A 41 13.66 5.06 -1.17
C LEU A 41 14.63 6.21 -0.88
N SER A 42 14.72 6.59 0.40
CA SER A 42 15.84 7.42 0.87
C SER A 42 17.14 6.63 0.81
N SER A 43 18.30 7.30 0.78
CA SER A 43 19.61 6.62 0.75
C SER A 43 19.76 5.59 1.88
N LYS A 44 19.33 5.94 3.10
CA LYS A 44 19.36 5.01 4.25
C LYS A 44 18.52 3.74 4.05
N ALA A 45 17.38 3.87 3.35
CA ALA A 45 16.52 2.72 3.07
C ALA A 45 17.09 1.86 1.94
N SER A 46 17.69 2.49 0.93
CA SER A 46 18.42 1.80 -0.15
C SER A 46 19.61 1.03 0.39
N ASP A 47 20.37 1.58 1.35
CA ASP A 47 21.54 0.91 1.95
C ASP A 47 21.17 -0.38 2.71
N THR A 48 19.93 -0.49 3.19
CA THR A 48 19.42 -1.65 3.93
C THR A 48 18.42 -2.48 3.10
N LEU A 49 18.30 -2.22 1.80
CA LEU A 49 17.41 -2.97 0.91
C LEU A 49 17.91 -4.40 0.74
N LEU A 50 17.06 -5.39 1.02
CA LEU A 50 17.37 -6.81 0.83
C LEU A 50 16.89 -7.30 -0.54
N SER A 51 15.65 -6.97 -0.90
CA SER A 51 15.03 -7.42 -2.13
C SER A 51 13.91 -6.46 -2.55
N ILE A 52 13.66 -6.44 -3.86
CA ILE A 52 12.48 -5.81 -4.45
C ILE A 52 12.00 -6.67 -5.60
N GLU A 53 10.70 -6.95 -5.62
CA GLU A 53 10.10 -7.88 -6.57
C GLU A 53 8.76 -7.35 -7.09
N SER A 54 8.55 -7.40 -8.40
CA SER A 54 7.25 -7.15 -9.01
C SER A 54 6.48 -8.46 -9.08
N ILE A 55 5.47 -8.64 -8.23
CA ILE A 55 4.64 -9.85 -8.20
C ILE A 55 3.62 -9.84 -9.35
N SER A 56 3.06 -8.66 -9.62
CA SER A 56 2.16 -8.41 -10.76
C SER A 56 2.26 -6.93 -11.15
N PRO A 57 1.61 -6.49 -12.24
CA PRO A 57 1.54 -5.06 -12.56
C PRO A 57 0.97 -4.19 -11.42
N ARG A 58 0.22 -4.80 -10.49
CA ARG A 58 -0.53 -4.15 -9.42
C ARG A 58 -0.01 -4.44 -8.01
N ILE A 59 1.00 -5.31 -7.86
CA ILE A 59 1.56 -5.70 -6.56
C ILE A 59 3.08 -5.76 -6.66
N MET A 60 3.77 -5.01 -5.80
CA MET A 60 5.22 -5.02 -5.67
C MET A 60 5.60 -5.19 -4.20
N VAL A 61 6.60 -6.03 -3.94
CA VAL A 61 7.11 -6.31 -2.60
C VAL A 61 8.52 -5.77 -2.47
N LEU A 62 8.82 -5.21 -1.31
CA LEU A 62 10.14 -4.72 -0.95
C LEU A 62 10.48 -5.17 0.46
N GLU A 63 11.66 -5.76 0.64
CA GLU A 63 12.16 -6.15 1.95
C GLU A 63 13.33 -5.28 2.39
N ILE A 64 13.25 -4.77 3.62
CA ILE A 64 14.30 -3.98 4.25
C ILE A 64 14.86 -4.75 5.44
N ASP A 65 16.18 -4.77 5.55
CA ASP A 65 16.86 -5.34 6.69
C ASP A 65 16.55 -4.57 7.98
N GLY A 66 16.49 -5.31 9.09
CA GLY A 66 16.11 -4.75 10.38
C GLY A 66 15.71 -5.83 11.38
N ASN A 67 15.44 -5.40 12.62
CA ASN A 67 14.94 -6.29 13.67
C ASN A 67 13.75 -5.64 14.42
N PRO A 68 12.50 -5.95 14.03
CA PRO A 68 12.12 -6.96 13.02
C PRO A 68 12.47 -6.53 11.59
N LYS A 69 12.64 -7.50 10.68
CA LYS A 69 12.69 -7.23 9.24
C LYS A 69 11.39 -6.56 8.79
N THR A 70 11.49 -5.65 7.83
CA THR A 70 10.32 -4.91 7.32
C THR A 70 9.99 -5.38 5.91
N THR A 71 8.74 -5.76 5.68
CA THR A 71 8.22 -6.10 4.36
C THR A 71 7.17 -5.06 3.97
N LEU A 72 7.41 -4.35 2.88
CA LEU A 72 6.49 -3.37 2.31
C LEU A 72 5.84 -3.98 1.06
N VAL A 73 4.52 -3.87 0.96
CA VAL A 73 3.75 -4.32 -0.21
C VAL A 73 3.03 -3.11 -0.79
N CYS A 74 3.48 -2.66 -1.97
CA CYS A 74 2.82 -1.60 -2.72
C CYS A 74 1.73 -2.21 -3.60
N VAL A 75 0.52 -1.67 -3.53
CA VAL A 75 -0.64 -2.20 -4.24
C VAL A 75 -1.38 -1.13 -5.04
N TYR A 76 -1.93 -1.51 -6.19
CA TYR A 76 -2.90 -0.72 -6.94
C TYR A 76 -4.04 -1.60 -7.45
N SER A 77 -5.12 -1.68 -6.65
CA SER A 77 -6.27 -2.53 -6.94
C SER A 77 -7.03 -2.08 -8.20
N PRO A 78 -7.64 -3.00 -8.96
CA PRO A 78 -8.57 -2.65 -10.03
C PRO A 78 -9.68 -1.71 -9.56
N HIS A 79 -10.16 -0.85 -10.45
CA HIS A 79 -11.26 0.07 -10.14
C HIS A 79 -12.51 -0.71 -9.72
N ASN A 80 -13.36 -0.12 -8.86
CA ASN A 80 -14.56 -0.77 -8.34
C ASN A 80 -15.57 -1.18 -9.44
N SER A 81 -15.47 -0.65 -10.66
CA SER A 81 -16.30 -1.01 -11.82
C SER A 81 -15.68 -2.08 -12.74
N SER A 82 -14.49 -2.58 -12.42
CA SER A 82 -13.83 -3.63 -13.20
C SER A 82 -14.63 -4.93 -13.14
N VAL A 83 -14.38 -5.86 -14.07
CA VAL A 83 -15.04 -7.17 -14.03
C VAL A 83 -14.66 -7.94 -12.76
N ALA A 84 -15.56 -8.80 -12.26
CA ALA A 84 -15.37 -9.51 -11.00
C ALA A 84 -14.04 -10.30 -10.98
N ASP A 85 -13.76 -11.02 -12.07
CA ASP A 85 -12.54 -11.81 -12.25
C ASP A 85 -11.25 -10.99 -12.06
N GLU A 86 -11.19 -9.72 -12.50
CA GLU A 86 -9.99 -8.90 -12.31
C GLU A 86 -9.75 -8.58 -10.83
N ILE A 87 -10.82 -8.30 -10.09
CA ILE A 87 -10.77 -8.02 -8.65
C ILE A 87 -10.45 -9.30 -7.87
N GLU A 88 -11.09 -10.42 -8.20
CA GLU A 88 -10.82 -11.72 -7.57
C GLU A 88 -9.38 -12.18 -7.80
N ASN A 89 -8.85 -12.02 -9.02
CA ASN A 89 -7.45 -12.33 -9.34
C ASN A 89 -6.47 -11.43 -8.58
N PHE A 90 -6.78 -10.14 -8.44
CA PHE A 90 -5.98 -9.22 -7.63
C PHE A 90 -5.92 -9.67 -6.16
N TYR A 91 -7.07 -9.95 -5.54
CA TYR A 91 -7.10 -10.38 -4.14
C TYR A 91 -6.47 -11.77 -3.96
N THR A 92 -6.67 -12.71 -4.89
CA THR A 92 -6.00 -14.02 -4.86
C THR A 92 -4.47 -13.86 -4.87
N THR A 93 -3.94 -13.04 -5.77
CA THR A 93 -2.50 -12.76 -5.84
C THR A 93 -2.00 -12.08 -4.56
N LEU A 94 -2.77 -11.12 -4.03
CA LEU A 94 -2.43 -10.43 -2.78
C LEU A 94 -2.40 -11.40 -1.59
N ARG A 95 -3.36 -12.32 -1.47
CA ARG A 95 -3.37 -13.36 -0.44
C ARG A 95 -2.12 -14.20 -0.49
N SER A 96 -1.81 -14.79 -1.65
CA SER A 96 -0.61 -15.61 -1.83
C SER A 96 0.68 -14.83 -1.57
N THR A 97 0.68 -13.51 -1.80
CA THR A 97 1.80 -12.64 -1.46
C THR A 97 1.95 -12.51 0.07
N ILE A 98 0.87 -12.25 0.80
CA ILE A 98 0.92 -12.06 2.26
C ILE A 98 1.18 -13.35 3.03
N GLU A 99 0.72 -14.50 2.52
CA GLU A 99 1.02 -15.83 3.08
C GLU A 99 2.52 -16.12 3.12
N GLN A 100 3.28 -15.60 2.16
CA GLN A 100 4.73 -15.77 2.09
C GLN A 100 5.49 -14.87 3.09
N VAL A 101 4.85 -13.81 3.60
CA VAL A 101 5.50 -12.87 4.52
C VAL A 101 5.56 -13.45 5.93
N PRO A 102 6.76 -13.68 6.51
CA PRO A 102 6.88 -14.24 7.86
C PRO A 102 6.09 -13.46 8.90
N LEU A 103 5.38 -14.18 9.77
CA LEU A 103 4.51 -13.57 10.78
C LEU A 103 5.25 -12.62 11.72
N HIS A 104 6.56 -12.82 11.94
CA HIS A 104 7.38 -11.96 12.81
C HIS A 104 7.81 -10.65 12.14
N ASN A 105 7.78 -10.54 10.81
CA ASN A 105 8.13 -9.31 10.09
C ASN A 105 7.18 -8.16 10.44
N PHE A 106 7.70 -6.95 10.31
CA PHE A 106 6.90 -5.73 10.25
C PHE A 106 6.34 -5.57 8.83
N LEU A 107 5.11 -6.03 8.63
CA LEU A 107 4.40 -5.94 7.35
C LEU A 107 3.63 -4.62 7.25
N VAL A 108 3.82 -3.92 6.15
CA VAL A 108 3.02 -2.77 5.72
C VAL A 108 2.50 -3.02 4.31
N ILE A 109 1.20 -2.86 4.10
CA ILE A 109 0.59 -2.85 2.76
C ILE A 109 0.10 -1.43 2.51
N ALA A 110 0.42 -0.85 1.35
CA ALA A 110 0.17 0.55 1.05
C ALA A 110 -0.23 0.77 -0.40
N GLY A 111 -1.27 1.59 -0.63
CA GLY A 111 -1.62 2.08 -1.95
C GLY A 111 -3.12 2.32 -2.14
N ASP A 112 -3.51 2.53 -3.40
CA ASP A 112 -4.90 2.71 -3.82
C ASP A 112 -5.58 1.35 -3.97
N LEU A 113 -6.55 1.08 -3.12
CA LEU A 113 -7.32 -0.16 -3.14
C LEU A 113 -8.65 -0.03 -3.89
N ASN A 114 -9.00 1.18 -4.35
CA ASN A 114 -10.31 1.49 -4.94
C ASN A 114 -11.49 1.07 -4.04
N ALA A 115 -11.20 0.84 -2.76
CA ALA A 115 -12.11 0.33 -1.75
C ALA A 115 -12.67 1.51 -0.95
N ARG A 116 -13.98 1.53 -0.74
CA ARG A 116 -14.62 2.46 0.18
C ARG A 116 -15.10 1.65 1.36
N LEU A 117 -14.63 1.97 2.56
CA LEU A 117 -15.08 1.37 3.81
C LEU A 117 -16.12 2.28 4.48
N GLY A 118 -17.33 1.78 4.72
CA GLY A 118 -18.42 2.54 5.36
C GLY A 118 -18.37 2.53 6.89
N PRO A 119 -19.21 3.33 7.56
CA PRO A 119 -19.17 3.55 9.00
C PRO A 119 -19.64 2.37 9.85
N ASP A 120 -20.30 1.37 9.26
CA ASP A 120 -20.87 0.22 9.99
C ASP A 120 -19.82 -0.53 10.81
N GLU A 121 -18.62 -0.72 10.23
CA GLU A 121 -17.52 -1.47 10.85
C GLU A 121 -16.19 -0.70 10.85
N THR A 122 -16.12 0.42 10.13
CA THR A 122 -14.91 1.22 10.02
C THR A 122 -15.09 2.56 10.72
N LYS A 123 -14.43 2.72 11.86
CA LYS A 123 -14.39 4.01 12.57
C LYS A 123 -13.61 5.04 11.75
N PHE A 124 -13.91 6.32 11.93
CA PHE A 124 -13.18 7.43 11.29
C PHE A 124 -13.02 7.31 9.76
N THR A 125 -14.02 6.76 9.06
CA THR A 125 -14.04 6.76 7.59
C THR A 125 -14.57 8.09 7.03
N PHE A 126 -14.10 8.47 5.84
CA PHE A 126 -14.74 9.53 5.06
C PHE A 126 -16.00 9.04 4.34
N ASN A 127 -16.03 7.77 3.96
CA ASN A 127 -17.04 7.24 3.05
C ASN A 127 -18.37 7.01 3.79
N SER A 128 -19.48 7.27 3.10
CA SER A 128 -20.82 7.05 3.66
C SER A 128 -21.27 5.60 3.61
N LYS A 129 -20.68 4.78 2.74
CA LYS A 129 -21.05 3.37 2.54
C LYS A 129 -19.85 2.55 2.09
N THR A 130 -19.90 1.25 2.40
CA THR A 130 -18.96 0.28 1.84
C THR A 130 -19.29 0.01 0.37
N ASN A 131 -18.30 -0.08 -0.50
CA ASN A 131 -18.49 -0.51 -1.91
C ASN A 131 -18.03 -1.96 -2.10
N ARG A 132 -18.16 -2.51 -3.31
CA ARG A 132 -17.76 -3.91 -3.60
C ARG A 132 -16.30 -4.18 -3.25
N ASN A 133 -15.37 -3.33 -3.66
CA ASN A 133 -13.96 -3.47 -3.28
C ASN A 133 -13.76 -3.32 -1.75
N GLY A 134 -14.60 -2.56 -1.07
CA GLY A 134 -14.63 -2.41 0.37
C GLY A 134 -14.97 -3.70 1.10
N GLU A 135 -15.94 -4.48 0.60
CA GLU A 135 -16.25 -5.80 1.17
C GLU A 135 -15.07 -6.77 1.00
N MET A 136 -14.49 -6.82 -0.22
CA MET A 136 -13.28 -7.64 -0.46
C MET A 136 -12.12 -7.25 0.46
N LEU A 137 -11.95 -5.95 0.72
CA LEU A 137 -10.94 -5.46 1.64
C LEU A 137 -11.23 -5.88 3.09
N LYS A 138 -12.47 -5.81 3.55
CA LYS A 138 -12.82 -6.25 4.92
C LYS A 138 -12.52 -7.72 5.13
N ASP A 139 -12.93 -8.58 4.19
CA ASP A 139 -12.66 -10.02 4.25
C ASP A 139 -11.16 -10.29 4.33
N PHE A 140 -10.38 -9.62 3.47
CA PHE A 140 -8.92 -9.72 3.48
C PHE A 140 -8.28 -9.21 4.79
N LEU A 141 -8.78 -8.10 5.35
CA LEU A 141 -8.26 -7.56 6.60
C LEU A 141 -8.52 -8.51 7.78
N GLU A 142 -9.69 -9.14 7.81
CA GLU A 142 -10.04 -10.08 8.87
C GLU A 142 -9.25 -11.39 8.75
N GLU A 143 -9.18 -11.95 7.54
CA GLU A 143 -8.44 -13.18 7.22
C GLU A 143 -6.97 -13.13 7.67
N PHE A 144 -6.28 -12.01 7.41
CA PHE A 144 -4.85 -11.86 7.72
C PHE A 144 -4.56 -11.12 9.03
N ASN A 145 -5.60 -10.88 9.85
CA ASN A 145 -5.51 -10.14 11.11
C ASN A 145 -4.80 -8.78 10.95
N LEU A 146 -5.27 -8.01 9.97
CA LEU A 146 -4.78 -6.69 9.57
C LEU A 146 -5.75 -5.58 9.98
N TYR A 147 -5.30 -4.33 9.90
CA TYR A 147 -6.17 -3.16 10.06
C TYR A 147 -5.66 -1.97 9.25
N THR A 148 -6.57 -1.08 8.85
CA THR A 148 -6.23 0.21 8.21
C THR A 148 -5.84 1.25 9.27
N SER A 149 -4.62 1.78 9.20
CA SER A 149 -4.14 2.76 10.18
C SER A 149 -4.83 4.11 10.02
N ASN A 150 -5.08 4.55 8.79
CA ASN A 150 -5.74 5.82 8.50
C ASN A 150 -7.26 5.82 8.81
N ASN A 151 -7.81 4.72 9.34
CA ASN A 151 -9.13 4.65 9.99
C ASN A 151 -9.04 4.39 11.50
N SER A 152 -7.85 4.38 12.09
CA SER A 152 -7.64 4.14 13.53
C SER A 152 -7.38 5.42 14.32
N PHE A 153 -7.20 6.56 13.64
CA PHE A 153 -6.97 7.86 14.27
C PHE A 153 -8.10 8.82 13.94
N MET A 154 -8.61 9.51 14.96
CA MET A 154 -9.60 10.56 14.76
C MET A 154 -8.93 11.77 14.11
N LYS A 155 -9.40 12.15 12.93
CA LYS A 155 -8.93 13.33 12.17
C LYS A 155 -10.10 14.23 11.79
N PRO A 156 -9.87 15.53 11.54
CA PRO A 156 -10.88 16.39 10.94
C PRO A 156 -11.40 15.80 9.62
N LYS A 157 -12.70 15.93 9.34
CA LYS A 157 -13.35 15.36 8.15
C LYS A 157 -12.62 15.71 6.84
N GLY A 158 -12.08 16.93 6.75
CA GLY A 158 -11.30 17.41 5.59
C GLY A 158 -9.96 16.71 5.37
N GLN A 159 -9.45 15.93 6.33
CA GLN A 159 -8.23 15.12 6.25
C GLN A 159 -8.49 13.61 6.09
N LEU A 160 -9.75 13.19 5.99
CA LEU A 160 -10.06 11.76 5.86
C LEU A 160 -10.07 11.29 4.39
N TRP A 161 -10.46 12.15 3.46
CA TRP A 161 -10.48 11.81 2.04
C TRP A 161 -9.06 11.79 1.47
N THR A 162 -8.89 10.94 0.45
CA THR A 162 -7.60 10.69 -0.23
C THR A 162 -7.69 10.88 -1.73
N PHE A 163 -8.90 10.92 -2.30
CA PHE A 163 -9.14 11.12 -3.73
C PHE A 163 -10.25 12.17 -3.96
N GLU A 164 -10.11 12.97 -5.01
CA GLU A 164 -11.13 13.90 -5.51
C GLU A 164 -11.32 13.73 -7.02
N SER A 165 -12.54 13.41 -7.45
CA SER A 165 -12.85 13.26 -8.88
C SER A 165 -12.82 14.61 -9.61
N PRO A 166 -12.73 14.63 -10.96
CA PRO A 166 -12.84 15.86 -11.74
C PRO A 166 -14.15 16.63 -11.52
N LEU A 167 -15.19 15.97 -11.02
CA LEU A 167 -16.49 16.58 -10.68
C LEU A 167 -16.56 17.11 -9.24
N GLY A 168 -15.49 16.94 -8.45
CA GLY A 168 -15.41 17.37 -7.05
C GLY A 168 -15.88 16.34 -6.03
N ASP A 169 -16.21 15.12 -6.45
CA ASP A 169 -16.60 14.05 -5.52
C ASP A 169 -15.39 13.49 -4.81
N ARG A 170 -15.45 13.44 -3.48
CA ARG A 170 -14.35 12.96 -2.64
C ARG A 170 -14.58 11.53 -2.16
N ALA A 171 -13.49 10.79 -2.01
CA ALA A 171 -13.52 9.46 -1.40
C ALA A 171 -12.24 9.21 -0.58
N GLN A 172 -12.31 8.24 0.33
CA GLN A 172 -11.14 7.64 0.95
C GLN A 172 -10.96 6.25 0.34
N ILE A 173 -9.90 6.06 -0.45
CA ILE A 173 -9.61 4.83 -1.19
C ILE A 173 -8.15 4.36 -1.10
N ASP A 174 -7.28 5.23 -0.57
CA ASP A 174 -5.88 4.94 -0.31
C ASP A 174 -5.69 4.55 1.16
N TYR A 175 -5.01 3.43 1.40
CA TYR A 175 -4.87 2.87 2.74
C TYR A 175 -3.44 2.50 3.07
N LEU A 176 -3.12 2.65 4.36
CA LEU A 176 -1.95 2.05 4.99
C LEU A 176 -2.43 0.96 5.94
N ILE A 177 -2.00 -0.28 5.71
CA ILE A 177 -2.50 -1.47 6.38
C ILE A 177 -1.33 -2.16 7.10
N PHE A 178 -1.58 -2.55 8.34
CA PHE A 178 -0.59 -3.17 9.22
C PHE A 178 -1.17 -4.41 9.90
N ARG A 179 -0.32 -5.35 10.33
CA ARG A 179 -0.76 -6.44 11.21
C ARG A 179 -1.24 -5.89 12.55
N LYS A 180 -2.39 -6.37 13.06
CA LYS A 180 -2.97 -5.90 14.35
C LYS A 180 -1.98 -6.02 15.51
N LYS A 181 -1.08 -7.02 15.50
CA LYS A 181 -0.01 -7.17 16.53
C LYS A 181 0.93 -5.95 16.63
N TRP A 182 1.11 -5.20 15.55
CA TRP A 182 1.97 -4.02 15.50
C TRP A 182 1.23 -2.71 15.75
N ARG A 183 -0.06 -2.76 16.13
CA ARG A 183 -0.92 -1.57 16.29
C ARG A 183 -0.32 -0.51 17.18
N ASN A 184 0.30 -0.91 18.29
CA ASN A 184 0.95 0.02 19.23
C ASN A 184 2.22 0.68 18.68
N SER A 185 2.77 0.20 17.56
CA SER A 185 3.92 0.81 16.90
C SER A 185 3.52 1.97 15.99
N VAL A 186 2.29 1.97 15.46
CA VAL A 186 1.77 3.07 14.65
C VAL A 186 1.27 4.18 15.57
N LYS A 187 1.87 5.36 15.47
CA LYS A 187 1.66 6.50 16.38
C LYS A 187 0.71 7.54 15.82
N ASP A 188 0.66 7.67 14.50
CA ASP A 188 -0.30 8.49 13.81
C ASP A 188 -0.47 8.01 12.37
N SER A 189 -1.61 8.32 11.74
CA SER A 189 -1.83 8.12 10.31
C SER A 189 -2.95 9.02 9.79
N GLY A 190 -2.80 9.51 8.55
CA GLY A 190 -3.78 10.39 7.91
C GLY A 190 -3.31 10.93 6.57
N SER A 191 -4.21 11.58 5.83
CA SER A 191 -3.88 12.25 4.57
C SER A 191 -3.42 13.69 4.82
N TYR A 192 -2.45 14.14 4.03
CA TYR A 192 -1.95 15.52 4.10
C TYR A 192 -2.78 16.41 3.18
N SER A 193 -3.22 17.54 3.71
CA SER A 193 -3.92 18.57 2.94
C SER A 193 -3.00 19.40 2.05
N SER A 194 -1.70 19.44 2.33
CA SER A 194 -0.72 20.36 1.72
C SER A 194 -0.03 19.85 0.46
N PHE A 195 -0.29 18.61 0.04
CA PHE A 195 0.30 18.03 -1.18
C PHE A 195 -0.56 18.25 -2.44
N SER A 196 -1.49 19.21 -2.43
CA SER A 196 -2.27 19.65 -3.60
C SER A 196 -1.42 20.20 -4.76
N SER A 197 -0.09 20.23 -4.64
CA SER A 197 0.85 20.76 -5.63
C SER A 197 1.54 19.71 -6.52
N VAL A 198 1.24 18.41 -6.39
CA VAL A 198 1.83 17.36 -7.26
C VAL A 198 1.03 17.09 -8.54
N GLY A 199 -0.08 17.80 -8.75
CA GLY A 199 -0.90 17.66 -9.95
C GLY A 199 -1.67 16.33 -10.05
N SER A 200 -1.86 15.63 -8.93
CA SER A 200 -2.69 14.43 -8.82
C SER A 200 -4.03 14.73 -8.13
N ASP A 201 -5.04 13.98 -8.52
CA ASP A 201 -6.34 13.80 -7.88
C ASP A 201 -6.28 13.02 -6.55
N HIS A 202 -5.14 12.40 -6.23
CA HIS A 202 -4.88 11.72 -4.96
C HIS A 202 -4.05 12.57 -3.98
N ARG A 203 -4.28 12.36 -2.68
CA ARG A 203 -3.51 12.93 -1.57
C ARG A 203 -2.58 11.88 -0.97
N ASN A 204 -1.39 12.34 -0.56
CA ASN A 204 -0.46 11.51 0.19
C ASN A 204 -1.04 11.09 1.54
N VAL A 205 -1.05 9.78 1.78
CA VAL A 205 -1.35 9.17 3.08
C VAL A 205 -0.04 8.80 3.76
N SER A 206 0.14 9.17 5.02
CA SER A 206 1.33 8.79 5.79
C SER A 206 0.97 8.07 7.08
N ALA A 207 1.94 7.36 7.64
CA ALA A 207 1.90 6.88 9.01
C ALA A 207 3.23 7.15 9.71
N THR A 208 3.17 7.54 10.97
CA THR A 208 4.33 7.62 11.86
C THR A 208 4.46 6.30 12.60
N VAL A 209 5.57 5.59 12.40
CA VAL A 209 5.83 4.29 13.03
C VAL A 209 7.02 4.40 13.97
N LYS A 210 6.86 3.88 15.19
CA LYS A 210 7.94 3.68 16.15
C LYS A 210 8.08 2.19 16.46
N LEU A 211 9.13 1.58 15.92
CA LEU A 211 9.50 0.20 16.23
C LEU A 211 10.36 0.18 17.49
N SER A 212 10.03 -0.71 18.43
CA SER A 212 10.93 -1.01 19.56
C SER A 212 11.96 -2.01 19.08
N LEU A 213 13.10 -1.50 18.62
CA LEU A 213 14.20 -2.33 18.13
C LEU A 213 14.93 -2.93 19.34
N ARG A 214 15.08 -4.26 19.39
CA ARG A 214 16.04 -4.88 20.31
C ARG A 214 17.42 -4.79 19.67
N SER A 215 18.36 -4.15 20.36
CA SER A 215 19.77 -4.19 19.99
C SER A 215 20.25 -5.63 20.04
N SER A 216 20.71 -6.16 18.90
CA SER A 216 21.58 -7.34 18.91
C SER A 216 22.92 -6.90 19.49
N GLN A 217 23.41 -7.52 20.57
CA GLN A 217 24.80 -7.32 20.97
C GLN A 217 25.68 -7.76 19.79
N LYS A 218 26.58 -6.88 19.35
CA LYS A 218 27.66 -7.28 18.45
C LYS A 218 28.54 -8.23 19.25
N ASN A 219 28.65 -9.49 18.80
CA ASN A 219 29.75 -10.36 19.20
C ASN A 219 31.04 -9.87 18.56
#